data_AF-A0A3R9M552-F1
#
_entry.id   AF-A0A3R9M552-F1
#
_cell.length_a   1.000
_cell.length_b   1.000
_cell.length_c   1.000
_cell.angle_alpha   90.00
_cell.angle_beta   90.00
_cell.angle_gamma   90.00
#
_symmetry.space_group_name_H-M   'P 1'
#
loop_
_entity.id
_entity.type
_entity.pdbx_description
1 polymer ?
#
loop_
_entity_poly.entity_id
_entity_poly.type
_entity_poly.pdbx_seq_one_letter_code
_entity_poly.pdbx_strand_id
1 'polypeptide(L)'
;MFGFVVGLAVNAAVVAGLYWFGRTIIRRYYGTLRAANPFQAGWAQLLDQYESSHGVLRMVPFSARIGGIWYNDILHIGFDAQDVVIRNNMGFSSLVRIPYSHIELLQPPESFQATRLSETEYTPGLFQVGMVEVGLDAYWTAQFLQRIAAASSTS
;
A
#
# COMPACT_ATOMS: atom_id res chain seq x y z
N MET A 1 -52.12 5.25 14.06
CA MET A 1 -51.61 4.65 12.79
C MET A 1 -50.45 5.45 12.18
N PHE A 2 -50.51 6.80 12.15
CA PHE A 2 -49.45 7.65 11.56
C PHE A 2 -48.05 7.52 12.19
N GLY A 3 -47.93 7.41 13.52
CA GLY A 3 -46.62 7.31 14.19
C GLY A 3 -45.81 6.05 13.86
N PHE A 4 -46.48 4.95 13.51
CA PHE A 4 -45.82 3.69 13.16
C PHE A 4 -45.18 3.76 11.77
N VAL A 5 -45.88 4.37 10.81
CA VAL A 5 -45.39 4.54 9.43
C VAL A 5 -44.18 5.49 9.37
N VAL A 6 -44.22 6.57 10.17
CA VAL A 6 -43.09 7.52 10.27
C VAL A 6 -41.87 6.87 10.93
N GLY A 7 -42.06 6.09 12.00
CA GLY A 7 -40.96 5.35 12.65
C GLY A 7 -40.31 4.31 11.73
N LEU A 8 -41.09 3.70 10.83
CA LEU A 8 -40.60 2.72 9.87
C LEU A 8 -39.81 3.38 8.73
N ALA A 9 -40.26 4.54 8.24
CA ALA A 9 -39.56 5.31 7.23
C ALA A 9 -38.21 5.86 7.71
N VAL A 10 -38.13 6.35 8.95
CA VAL A 10 -36.87 6.84 9.54
C VAL A 10 -35.88 5.69 9.73
N ASN A 11 -36.33 4.54 10.22
CA ASN A 11 -35.45 3.36 10.35
C ASN A 11 -34.95 2.89 8.98
N ALA A 12 -35.81 2.86 7.96
CA ALA A 12 -35.40 2.48 6.61
C ALA A 12 -34.34 3.43 6.04
N ALA A 13 -34.47 4.74 6.27
CA ALA A 13 -33.50 5.74 5.83
C ALA A 13 -32.15 5.61 6.55
N VAL A 14 -32.16 5.34 7.87
CA VAL A 14 -30.92 5.12 8.65
C VAL A 14 -30.23 3.83 8.22
N VAL A 15 -30.98 2.74 8.02
CA VAL A 15 -30.43 1.47 7.53
C VAL A 15 -29.87 1.62 6.11
N ALA A 16 -30.57 2.33 5.22
CA ALA A 16 -30.08 2.62 3.88
C ALA A 16 -28.83 3.51 3.89
N GLY A 17 -28.78 4.51 4.77
CA GLY A 17 -27.62 5.38 4.99
C GLY A 17 -26.41 4.60 5.51
N LEU A 18 -26.59 3.77 6.54
CA LEU A 18 -25.54 2.89 7.07
C LEU A 18 -25.10 1.83 6.06
N TYR A 19 -26.02 1.28 5.28
CA TYR A 19 -25.69 0.34 4.21
C TYR A 19 -24.91 1.01 3.07
N TRP A 20 -25.31 2.20 2.64
CA TRP A 20 -24.61 2.93 1.59
C TRP A 20 -23.26 3.45 2.07
N PHE A 21 -23.17 3.98 3.29
CA PHE A 21 -21.92 4.40 3.91
C PHE A 21 -20.98 3.21 4.14
N GLY A 22 -21.51 2.11 4.67
CA GLY A 22 -20.82 0.83 4.79
C GLY A 22 -20.33 0.33 3.44
N ARG A 23 -21.17 0.31 2.40
CA ARG A 23 -20.79 -0.10 1.03
C ARG A 23 -19.76 0.82 0.39
N THR A 24 -19.80 2.12 0.69
CA THR A 24 -18.87 3.11 0.13
C THR A 24 -17.51 3.06 0.82
N ILE A 25 -17.49 2.94 2.15
CA ILE A 25 -16.28 2.62 2.91
C ILE A 25 -15.77 1.24 2.49
N ILE A 26 -16.64 0.26 2.26
CA ILE A 26 -16.22 -1.08 1.85
C ILE A 26 -15.62 -1.10 0.44
N ARG A 27 -16.14 -0.31 -0.49
CA ARG A 27 -15.56 -0.19 -1.83
C ARG A 27 -14.28 0.66 -1.85
N ARG A 28 -14.15 1.66 -0.97
CA ARG A 28 -12.95 2.51 -0.87
C ARG A 28 -11.84 1.94 0.01
N TYR A 29 -12.18 1.15 1.02
CA TYR A 29 -11.24 0.61 2.02
C TYR A 29 -11.18 -0.92 2.07
N TYR A 30 -12.20 -1.65 1.59
CA TYR A 30 -12.40 -3.08 1.86
C TYR A 30 -12.68 -3.93 0.61
N GLY A 31 -11.95 -3.69 -0.48
CA GLY A 31 -11.69 -4.76 -1.46
C GLY A 31 -10.91 -5.96 -0.87
N THR A 32 -10.40 -5.83 0.36
CA THR A 32 -9.55 -6.82 1.04
C THR A 32 -9.85 -6.91 2.55
N LEU A 33 -11.13 -6.96 2.94
CA LEU A 33 -11.49 -7.18 4.35
C LEU A 33 -11.50 -8.67 4.70
N ARG A 34 -10.31 -9.26 4.70
CA ARG A 34 -9.99 -10.33 5.64
C ARG A 34 -9.28 -9.65 6.80
N ALA A 35 -9.63 -10.02 8.04
CA ALA A 35 -8.89 -9.59 9.22
C ALA A 35 -7.40 -9.84 8.97
N ALA A 36 -6.66 -8.77 8.65
CA ALA A 36 -5.28 -8.83 8.24
C ALA A 36 -4.49 -9.16 9.49
N ASN A 37 -4.14 -10.43 9.66
CA ASN A 37 -3.05 -10.77 10.54
C ASN A 37 -1.82 -10.00 10.02
N PRO A 38 -1.23 -9.10 10.83
CA PRO A 38 -0.10 -8.27 10.39
C PRO A 38 1.13 -9.10 9.99
N PHE A 39 1.09 -10.42 10.21
CA PHE A 39 2.12 -11.39 9.84
C PHE A 39 1.76 -12.30 8.64
N GLN A 40 0.71 -12.03 7.85
CA GLN A 40 0.28 -12.94 6.78
C GLN A 40 0.69 -12.54 5.35
N ALA A 41 1.30 -13.52 4.69
CA ALA A 41 1.65 -13.74 3.28
C ALA A 41 2.54 -12.71 2.54
N GLY A 42 2.56 -11.42 2.89
CA GLY A 42 3.46 -10.45 2.25
C GLY A 42 4.72 -10.17 3.07
N TRP A 43 4.54 -9.51 4.21
CA TRP A 43 5.65 -9.04 5.05
C TRP A 43 6.52 -10.16 5.61
N ALA A 44 5.91 -11.26 6.08
CA ALA A 44 6.67 -12.41 6.60
C ALA A 44 7.54 -13.08 5.53
N GLN A 45 7.08 -13.11 4.27
CA GLN A 45 7.88 -13.65 3.15
C GLN A 45 9.02 -12.71 2.79
N LEU A 46 8.78 -11.39 2.81
CA LEU A 46 9.86 -10.42 2.65
C LEU A 46 10.89 -10.54 3.77
N LEU A 47 10.47 -10.74 5.02
CA LEU A 47 11.40 -10.98 6.13
C LEU A 47 12.19 -12.27 5.93
N ASP A 48 11.51 -13.39 5.64
CA ASP A 48 12.19 -14.68 5.42
C ASP A 48 13.28 -14.60 4.34
N GLN A 49 13.05 -13.81 3.28
CA GLN A 49 13.99 -13.67 2.16
C GLN A 49 15.03 -12.57 2.33
N TYR A 50 14.68 -11.48 3.01
CA TYR A 50 15.43 -10.22 2.97
C TYR A 50 15.65 -9.59 4.35
N GLU A 51 15.39 -10.32 5.45
CA GLU A 51 15.66 -9.83 6.80
C GLU A 51 17.12 -9.39 6.93
N SER A 52 17.31 -8.21 7.50
CA SER A 52 18.62 -7.64 7.74
C SER A 52 18.69 -6.97 9.10
N SER A 53 19.86 -6.95 9.70
CA SER A 53 20.16 -6.12 10.87
C SER A 53 20.71 -4.74 10.50
N HIS A 54 21.05 -4.51 9.22
CA HIS A 54 21.76 -3.32 8.77
C HIS A 54 20.80 -2.26 8.20
N GLY A 55 20.49 -1.28 9.05
CA GLY A 55 19.71 -0.12 8.66
C GLY A 55 20.44 0.86 7.73
N VAL A 56 19.68 1.83 7.22
CA VAL A 56 20.21 2.96 6.45
C VAL A 56 20.01 4.24 7.28
N LEU A 57 20.98 5.14 7.24
CA LEU A 57 20.99 6.37 8.08
C LEU A 57 19.81 7.31 7.83
N ARG A 58 19.25 7.32 6.62
CA ARG A 58 18.16 8.21 6.22
C ARG A 58 16.98 7.37 5.74
N MET A 59 16.04 7.13 6.66
CA MET A 59 14.76 6.52 6.32
C MET A 59 13.64 7.54 6.48
N VAL A 60 12.66 7.49 5.58
CA VAL A 60 11.52 8.40 5.54
C VAL A 60 10.22 7.61 5.61
N PRO A 61 9.19 8.12 6.30
CA PRO A 61 7.91 7.44 6.37
C PRO A 61 7.28 7.35 4.98
N PHE A 62 6.66 6.21 4.69
CA PHE A 62 5.93 6.01 3.45
C PHE A 62 4.77 5.03 3.64
N SER A 63 3.86 5.08 2.67
CA SER A 63 2.72 4.19 2.58
C SER A 63 2.91 3.22 1.41
N ALA A 64 2.61 1.94 1.63
CA ALA A 64 2.74 0.92 0.60
C ALA A 64 1.75 -0.22 0.82
N ARG A 65 1.35 -0.86 -0.27
CA ARG A 65 0.70 -2.17 -0.24
C ARG A 65 1.78 -3.23 -0.28
N ILE A 66 1.78 -4.17 0.66
CA ILE A 66 2.67 -5.34 0.64
C ILE A 66 1.78 -6.58 0.65
N GLY A 67 1.82 -7.34 -0.44
CA GLY A 67 0.86 -8.39 -0.76
C GLY A 67 -0.56 -7.82 -0.84
N GLY A 68 -1.43 -8.31 0.06
CA GLY A 68 -2.82 -7.89 0.14
C GLY A 68 -3.12 -6.73 1.10
N ILE A 69 -2.12 -6.21 1.81
CA ILE A 69 -2.32 -5.30 2.96
C ILE A 69 -1.71 -3.93 2.66
N TRP A 70 -2.48 -2.87 2.90
CA TRP A 70 -1.99 -1.49 2.89
C TRP A 70 -1.43 -1.09 4.25
N TYR A 71 -0.19 -0.62 4.24
CA TYR A 71 0.52 -0.08 5.39
C TYR A 71 0.56 1.44 5.22
N ASN A 72 -0.22 2.15 6.03
CA ASN A 72 -0.34 3.61 5.93
C ASN A 72 0.57 4.28 6.97
N ASP A 73 1.60 4.99 6.50
CA ASP A 73 2.54 5.82 7.28
C ASP A 73 3.26 5.10 8.44
N ILE A 74 3.25 3.77 8.43
CA ILE A 74 3.85 2.92 9.45
C ILE A 74 5.14 2.25 8.97
N LEU A 75 5.40 2.32 7.67
CA LEU A 75 6.64 1.86 7.07
C LEU A 75 7.58 3.06 6.91
N HIS A 76 8.87 2.77 7.01
CA HIS A 76 9.92 3.70 6.66
C HIS A 76 10.76 3.08 5.55
N ILE A 77 11.16 3.90 4.59
CA ILE A 77 12.00 3.49 3.46
C ILE A 77 13.31 4.26 3.47
N GLY A 78 14.41 3.56 3.25
CA GLY A 78 15.72 4.12 2.98
C GLY A 78 16.25 3.55 1.66
N PHE A 79 16.97 4.38 0.91
CA PHE A 79 17.62 3.98 -0.34
C PHE A 79 19.12 3.90 -0.12
N ASP A 80 19.69 2.76 -0.47
CA ASP A 80 21.13 2.53 -0.54
C ASP A 80 21.57 2.49 -2.01
N ALA A 81 22.87 2.31 -2.26
CA ALA A 81 23.43 2.28 -3.61
C ALA A 81 22.91 1.12 -4.46
N GLN A 82 22.70 -0.05 -3.85
CA GLN A 82 22.29 -1.28 -4.55
C GLN A 82 20.97 -1.88 -4.02
N ASP A 83 20.51 -1.39 -2.87
CA ASP A 83 19.35 -1.95 -2.18
C ASP A 83 18.38 -0.84 -1.76
N VAL A 84 17.13 -1.24 -1.57
CA VAL A 84 16.14 -0.49 -0.80
C VAL A 84 15.94 -1.17 0.54
N VAL A 85 15.86 -0.38 1.61
CA VAL A 85 15.64 -0.87 2.97
C VAL A 85 14.29 -0.38 3.46
N ILE A 86 13.45 -1.32 3.90
CA ILE A 86 12.13 -1.05 4.44
C ILE A 86 12.11 -1.47 5.91
N ARG A 87 11.63 -0.59 6.77
CA ARG A 87 11.42 -0.85 8.20
C ARG A 87 9.94 -0.74 8.52
N ASN A 88 9.41 -1.69 9.26
CA ASN A 88 8.12 -1.52 9.89
C ASN A 88 8.30 -0.89 11.27
N ASN A 89 7.57 0.18 11.59
CA ASN A 89 7.65 0.85 12.89
C ASN A 89 6.54 0.39 13.87
N MET A 90 5.60 -0.46 13.43
CA MET A 90 4.64 -1.12 14.32
C MET A 90 5.29 -2.32 15.00
N GLY A 91 5.74 -2.15 16.25
CA GLY A 91 5.99 -3.23 17.21
C GLY A 91 7.19 -4.16 16.94
N PHE A 92 7.70 -4.25 15.71
CA PHE A 92 8.82 -5.09 15.31
C PHE A 92 9.87 -4.22 14.63
N SER A 93 11.06 -4.10 15.21
CA SER A 93 12.19 -3.38 14.62
C SER A 93 12.84 -4.10 13.44
N SER A 94 12.13 -5.05 12.82
CA SER A 94 12.63 -5.88 11.73
C SER A 94 12.81 -5.04 10.45
N LEU A 95 13.99 -5.13 9.85
CA LEU A 95 14.36 -4.46 8.62
C LEU A 95 14.38 -5.47 7.49
N VAL A 96 13.88 -5.05 6.33
CA VAL A 96 13.91 -5.81 5.08
C VAL A 96 14.82 -5.06 4.12
N ARG A 97 15.90 -5.69 3.63
CA ARG A 97 16.83 -5.10 2.67
C ARG A 97 16.73 -5.85 1.35
N ILE A 98 16.16 -5.18 0.34
CA ILE A 98 15.85 -5.75 -0.96
C ILE A 98 16.82 -5.18 -2.00
N PRO A 99 17.64 -6.02 -2.66
CA PRO A 99 18.46 -5.59 -3.78
C PRO A 99 17.60 -5.10 -4.95
N TYR A 100 18.00 -4.01 -5.62
CA TYR A 100 17.25 -3.50 -6.78
C TYR A 100 17.13 -4.52 -7.92
N SER A 101 18.10 -5.44 -8.03
CA SER A 101 18.07 -6.54 -9.01
C SER A 101 16.93 -7.53 -8.79
N HIS A 102 16.32 -7.56 -7.60
CA HIS A 102 15.21 -8.45 -7.25
C HIS A 102 13.84 -7.75 -7.35
N ILE A 103 13.83 -6.50 -7.81
CA ILE A 103 12.63 -5.68 -7.96
C ILE A 103 12.29 -5.59 -9.43
N GLU A 104 11.13 -6.12 -9.79
CA GLU A 104 10.61 -6.05 -11.15
C GLU A 104 9.36 -5.18 -11.18
N LEU A 105 9.28 -4.26 -12.15
CA LEU A 105 8.06 -3.47 -12.36
C LEU A 105 7.02 -4.33 -13.08
N LEU A 106 5.89 -4.60 -12.42
CA LEU A 106 4.77 -5.30 -13.02
C LEU A 106 3.82 -4.33 -13.73
N GLN A 107 3.51 -3.20 -13.10
CA GLN A 107 2.59 -2.21 -13.64
C GLN A 107 3.05 -0.80 -13.29
N PRO A 108 3.27 0.09 -14.27
CA PRO A 108 3.54 1.49 -14.00
C PRO A 108 2.29 2.23 -13.50
N PRO A 109 2.44 3.32 -12.74
CA PRO A 109 1.32 4.16 -12.35
C PRO A 109 0.73 4.83 -13.60
N GLU A 110 -0.59 4.74 -13.74
CA GLU A 110 -1.35 5.31 -14.84
C GLU A 110 -2.15 6.51 -14.35
N SER A 111 -2.14 7.59 -15.12
CA SER A 111 -2.98 8.74 -14.82
C SER A 111 -4.43 8.45 -15.18
N PHE A 112 -5.36 8.87 -14.33
CA PHE A 112 -6.78 8.83 -14.60
C PHE A 112 -7.47 10.09 -14.10
N GLN A 113 -8.61 10.41 -14.69
CA GLN A 113 -9.48 11.48 -14.24
C GLN A 113 -10.81 10.87 -13.82
N ALA A 114 -11.15 10.98 -12.54
CA ALA A 114 -12.41 10.46 -12.00
C ALA A 114 -13.62 11.16 -12.64
N THR A 115 -13.49 12.45 -12.95
CA THR A 115 -14.50 13.25 -13.65
C THR A 115 -13.81 14.31 -14.54
N ARG A 116 -14.54 14.92 -15.49
CA ARG A 116 -13.99 15.98 -16.36
C ARG A 116 -13.52 17.25 -15.64
N LEU A 117 -13.86 17.39 -14.35
CA LEU A 117 -13.48 18.54 -13.51
C LEU A 117 -12.57 18.15 -12.34
N SER A 118 -12.22 16.86 -12.20
CA SER A 118 -11.31 16.42 -11.14
C SER A 118 -9.86 16.66 -11.53
N GLU A 119 -9.01 16.85 -10.53
CA GLU A 119 -7.57 16.79 -10.72
C GLU A 119 -7.16 15.42 -11.28
N THR A 120 -5.98 15.37 -11.91
CA THR A 120 -5.44 14.11 -12.44
C THR A 120 -4.93 13.28 -11.27
N GLU A 121 -5.54 12.12 -11.07
CA GLU A 121 -5.13 11.13 -10.07
C GLU A 121 -4.27 10.06 -10.75
N TYR A 122 -3.56 9.26 -9.94
CA TYR A 122 -2.70 8.20 -10.44
C TYR A 122 -3.01 6.88 -9.75
N THR A 123 -3.03 5.81 -10.52
CA THR A 123 -3.06 4.46 -9.97
C THR A 123 -1.73 4.15 -9.26
N PRO A 124 -1.72 3.27 -8.24
CA PRO A 124 -0.49 2.78 -7.65
C PRO A 124 0.35 2.01 -8.67
N GLY A 125 1.67 2.20 -8.66
CA GLY A 125 2.60 1.33 -9.37
C GLY A 125 2.74 0.00 -8.63
N LEU A 126 2.81 -1.10 -9.38
CA LEU A 126 2.96 -2.45 -8.84
C LEU A 126 4.33 -3.02 -9.19
N PHE A 127 4.98 -3.57 -8.18
CA PHE A 127 6.28 -4.19 -8.26
C PHE A 127 6.23 -5.62 -7.74
N GLN A 128 7.01 -6.50 -8.33
CA GLN A 128 7.29 -7.83 -7.80
C GLN A 128 8.62 -7.76 -7.05
N VAL A 129 8.62 -8.26 -5.82
CA VAL A 129 9.82 -8.39 -4.99
C VAL A 129 9.91 -9.83 -4.49
N GLY A 130 10.79 -10.62 -5.10
CA GLY A 130 10.79 -12.07 -4.88
C GLY A 130 9.42 -12.67 -5.24
N MET A 131 8.72 -13.23 -4.26
CA MET A 131 7.36 -13.79 -4.43
C MET A 131 6.23 -12.85 -3.98
N VAL A 132 6.56 -11.62 -3.58
CA VAL A 132 5.62 -10.67 -2.98
C VAL A 132 5.36 -9.50 -3.92
N GLU A 133 4.09 -9.22 -4.17
CA GLU A 133 3.66 -8.02 -4.88
C GLU A 133 3.66 -6.81 -3.92
N VAL A 134 4.28 -5.71 -4.34
CA VAL A 134 4.37 -4.45 -3.59
C VAL A 134 3.75 -3.34 -4.43
N GLY A 135 2.72 -2.68 -3.89
CA GLY A 135 2.11 -1.50 -4.49
C GLY A 135 2.61 -0.22 -3.85
N LEU A 136 3.02 0.75 -4.67
CA LEU A 136 3.49 2.06 -4.24
C LEU A 136 2.64 3.15 -4.88
N ASP A 137 2.47 4.28 -4.20
CA ASP A 137 1.87 5.45 -4.85
C ASP A 137 2.75 5.97 -6.00
N ALA A 138 2.22 6.89 -6.80
CA ALA A 138 2.93 7.42 -7.97
C ALA A 138 4.23 8.14 -7.60
N TYR A 139 4.27 8.82 -6.46
CA TYR A 139 5.46 9.53 -5.99
C TYR A 139 6.59 8.54 -5.66
N TRP A 140 6.30 7.53 -4.85
CA TRP A 140 7.28 6.51 -4.46
C TRP A 140 7.66 5.61 -5.63
N THR A 141 6.73 5.32 -6.54
CA THR A 141 7.03 4.58 -7.77
C THR A 141 8.07 5.31 -8.60
N ALA A 142 7.92 6.63 -8.81
CA ALA A 142 8.89 7.42 -9.57
C ALA A 142 10.28 7.40 -8.90
N GLN A 143 10.33 7.52 -7.56
CA GLN A 143 11.58 7.42 -6.80
C GLN A 143 12.22 6.04 -6.97
N PHE A 144 11.46 4.94 -6.88
CA PHE A 144 11.98 3.58 -7.07
C PHE A 144 12.58 3.39 -8.45
N LEU A 145 11.85 3.75 -9.50
CA LEU A 145 12.30 3.56 -10.87
C LEU A 145 13.58 4.35 -11.16
N GLN A 146 13.68 5.58 -10.65
CA GLN A 146 14.90 6.36 -10.78
C GLN A 146 16.11 5.70 -10.09
N ARG A 147 15.91 5.09 -8.92
CA ARG A 147 16.96 4.42 -8.16
C ARG A 147 17.40 3.10 -8.80
N ILE A 148 16.44 2.31 -9.28
CA ILE A 148 16.71 1.06 -10.01
C ILE A 148 17.52 1.36 -11.28
N ALA A 149 17.12 2.38 -12.05
CA ALA A 149 17.85 2.80 -13.24
C ALA A 149 19.25 3.35 -12.93
N ALA A 150 19.41 4.09 -11.82
CA ALA A 150 20.73 4.56 -11.40
C ALA A 150 21.65 3.39 -11.00
N ALA A 151 21.14 2.41 -10.28
CA ALA A 151 21.90 1.24 -9.84
C ALA A 151 22.38 0.38 -11.04
N SER A 152 21.54 0.19 -12.06
CA SER A 152 21.89 -0.59 -13.25
C SER A 152 22.92 0.08 -14.16
N SER A 153 23.11 1.39 -14.05
CA SER A 153 24.15 2.12 -14.81
C SER A 153 25.55 2.05 -14.20
N THR A 154 25.66 1.52 -12.97
CA THR A 154 26.92 1.44 -12.21
C THR A 154 27.54 0.03 -12.24
N SER A 155 26.86 -0.94 -12.86
CA SER A 155 27.34 -2.31 -13.11
C SER A 155 27.93 -2.47 -14.50
#